data_AF-A0A2Z5ELB8-F1
#
_entry.id   AF-A0A2Z5ELB8-F1
#
_cell.length_a   1.000
_cell.length_b   1.000
_cell.length_c   1.000
_cell.angle_alpha   90.00
_cell.angle_beta   90.00
_cell.angle_gamma   90.00
#
_symmetry.space_group_name_H-M   'P 1'
#
loop_
_entity.id
_entity.type
_entity.pdbx_description
1 polymer ?
#
loop_
_entity_poly.entity_id
_entity_poly.type
_entity_poly.pdbx_seq_one_letter_code
_entity_poly.pdbx_strand_id
1 'polypeptide(L)'
;MVGMKLGRRDAVKLVSAGLALGATSTATLARTRVAAPVAGTPEGRFRSYMMMRAALDERLVIGYVSGSYFGVVGAEVTPLWDVVGATFARYRKRPNGGYDGVTGEIAHFLDPGTGEAAGRFLNPYTGKWMTDPRNNLPPSRLTLLPTLELEVPKLLPGTRFDHVIKVPEVRGDDTWITEVTRVGMPAPPGTPGFNYSEMVTLHARTADLQRTDVARVPCLTSFTNVVDWRPWMDMAGHPGHLTAIGSGRYGVTLKDLPDRWTVATRKQFPAFLDDPGALLDPLWNG
;
A
#
# COMPACT_ATOMS: atom_id res chain seq x y z
N MET A 1 -59.36 -37.74 -44.66
CA MET A 1 -58.64 -36.84 -43.74
C MET A 1 -57.50 -36.22 -44.56
N VAL A 2 -57.78 -35.33 -45.52
CA VAL A 2 -57.98 -33.87 -45.39
C VAL A 2 -56.96 -33.27 -44.41
N GLY A 3 -55.99 -32.45 -44.79
CA GLY A 3 -55.67 -31.87 -46.08
C GLY A 3 -54.32 -31.14 -46.04
N MET A 4 -53.60 -31.23 -47.15
CA MET A 4 -52.44 -30.42 -47.52
C MET A 4 -52.95 -29.19 -48.28
N LYS A 5 -52.37 -28.00 -48.01
CA LYS A 5 -52.01 -26.91 -48.96
C LYS A 5 -52.21 -25.51 -48.36
N LEU A 6 -51.11 -24.75 -48.36
CA LEU A 6 -51.09 -23.29 -48.38
C LEU A 6 -51.86 -22.77 -49.60
N GLY A 7 -52.72 -21.79 -49.38
CA GLY A 7 -53.39 -21.01 -50.42
C GLY A 7 -52.72 -19.64 -50.61
N ARG A 8 -52.36 -19.35 -51.87
CA ARG A 8 -52.00 -18.03 -52.38
C ARG A 8 -53.27 -17.23 -52.65
N ARG A 9 -53.40 -16.06 -52.02
CA ARG A 9 -54.04 -14.81 -52.51
C ARG A 9 -54.51 -14.03 -51.28
N ASP A 10 -53.70 -13.07 -50.83
CA ASP A 10 -54.18 -11.71 -50.62
C ASP A 10 -53.01 -10.72 -50.63
N ALA A 11 -53.10 -9.81 -51.60
CA ALA A 11 -52.55 -8.46 -51.65
C ALA A 11 -51.02 -8.25 -51.60
N VAL A 12 -50.44 -8.28 -52.80
CA VAL A 12 -49.31 -7.41 -53.21
C VAL A 12 -49.72 -5.95 -53.12
N LYS A 13 -48.93 -5.10 -52.43
CA LYS A 13 -48.66 -3.69 -52.84
C LYS A 13 -47.25 -3.24 -52.43
N LEU A 14 -46.44 -3.00 -53.48
CA LEU A 14 -45.35 -2.02 -53.72
C LEU A 14 -44.34 -1.72 -52.59
N VAL A 15 -43.04 -2.03 -52.74
CA VAL A 15 -41.98 -1.43 -53.60
C VAL A 15 -41.52 -0.02 -53.16
N SER A 16 -40.31 0.04 -52.60
CA SER A 16 -39.22 0.98 -52.98
C SER A 16 -37.94 0.66 -52.17
N ALA A 17 -36.98 -0.04 -52.79
CA ALA A 17 -35.61 0.42 -53.12
C ALA A 17 -34.68 0.68 -51.91
N GLY A 18 -33.47 0.11 -51.79
CA GLY A 18 -32.60 -0.44 -52.83
C GLY A 18 -31.55 -1.43 -52.31
N LEU A 19 -30.86 -2.02 -53.29
CA LEU A 19 -29.77 -2.99 -53.16
C LEU A 19 -28.54 -2.38 -52.47
N ALA A 20 -27.90 -3.17 -51.60
CA ALA A 20 -26.44 -3.28 -51.58
C ALA A 20 -26.02 -4.65 -51.02
N LEU A 21 -25.56 -5.48 -51.96
CA LEU A 21 -24.56 -6.55 -51.91
C LEU A 21 -23.93 -6.88 -50.55
N GLY A 22 -23.88 -8.19 -50.27
CA GLY A 22 -23.31 -8.76 -49.07
C GLY A 22 -21.83 -8.45 -48.87
N ALA A 23 -21.53 -8.06 -47.63
CA ALA A 23 -20.27 -8.33 -46.98
C ALA A 23 -20.61 -9.26 -45.80
N THR A 24 -20.00 -10.45 -45.78
CA THR A 24 -19.92 -11.28 -44.58
C THR A 24 -19.10 -10.53 -43.54
N SER A 25 -19.75 -9.67 -42.76
CA SER A 25 -19.18 -9.16 -41.52
C SER A 25 -19.16 -10.32 -40.53
N THR A 26 -17.98 -10.93 -40.35
CA THR A 26 -17.67 -11.63 -39.10
C THR A 26 -17.91 -10.63 -37.98
N ALA A 27 -19.06 -10.77 -37.30
CA ALA A 27 -19.33 -10.03 -36.08
C ALA A 27 -18.29 -10.51 -35.06
N THR A 28 -17.18 -9.77 -34.98
CA THR A 28 -16.31 -9.83 -33.83
C THR A 28 -17.21 -9.49 -32.65
N LEU A 29 -17.60 -10.50 -31.87
CA LEU A 29 -18.25 -10.31 -30.59
C LEU A 29 -17.29 -9.42 -29.80
N ALA A 30 -17.59 -8.12 -29.77
CA ALA A 30 -16.93 -7.19 -28.89
C ALA A 30 -17.18 -7.76 -27.50
N ARG A 31 -16.13 -8.36 -26.93
CA ARG A 31 -16.12 -8.80 -25.55
C ARG A 31 -16.35 -7.52 -24.76
N THR A 32 -17.59 -7.25 -24.39
CA THR A 32 -17.91 -6.14 -23.50
C THR A 32 -17.05 -6.40 -22.28
N ARG A 33 -15.98 -5.62 -22.11
CA ARG A 33 -15.16 -5.67 -20.90
C ARG A 33 -16.12 -5.27 -19.81
N VAL A 34 -16.66 -6.26 -19.10
CA VAL A 34 -17.41 -6.03 -17.86
C VAL A 34 -16.45 -5.22 -17.01
N ALA A 35 -16.80 -3.95 -16.76
CA ALA A 35 -16.01 -3.10 -15.88
C ALA A 35 -15.80 -3.90 -14.58
N ALA A 36 -14.55 -4.07 -14.17
CA ALA A 36 -14.28 -4.72 -12.90
C ALA A 36 -15.10 -3.99 -11.82
N PRO A 37 -15.75 -4.70 -10.89
CA PRO A 37 -16.49 -4.05 -9.83
C PRO A 37 -15.54 -3.07 -9.13
N VAL A 38 -15.88 -1.78 -9.18
CA VAL A 38 -15.23 -0.75 -8.36
C VAL A 38 -15.65 -0.98 -6.90
N ALA A 39 -15.03 -0.26 -5.97
CA ALA A 39 -15.26 -0.19 -4.52
C ALA A 39 -16.69 -0.35 -3.94
N GLY A 40 -17.75 -0.46 -4.75
CA GLY A 40 -19.10 -0.79 -4.32
C GLY A 40 -19.29 -2.23 -3.80
N THR A 41 -18.54 -3.23 -4.30
CA THR A 41 -18.66 -4.63 -3.82
C THR A 41 -17.44 -5.06 -2.98
N PRO A 42 -17.56 -6.07 -2.09
CA PRO A 42 -16.42 -6.60 -1.32
C PRO A 42 -15.22 -6.97 -2.20
N GLU A 43 -15.44 -7.66 -3.31
CA GLU A 43 -14.40 -8.08 -4.26
C GLU A 43 -13.75 -6.88 -4.94
N GLY A 44 -14.57 -5.88 -5.30
CA GLY A 44 -14.09 -4.63 -5.90
C GLY A 44 -13.25 -3.81 -4.95
N ARG A 45 -13.63 -3.73 -3.67
CA ARG A 45 -12.85 -3.08 -2.61
C ARG A 45 -11.51 -3.77 -2.40
N PHE A 46 -11.55 -5.10 -2.26
CA PHE A 46 -10.34 -5.91 -2.09
C PHE A 46 -9.38 -5.75 -3.26
N ARG A 47 -9.89 -5.86 -4.49
CA ARG A 47 -9.11 -5.65 -5.70
C ARG A 47 -8.52 -4.24 -5.78
N SER A 48 -9.29 -3.21 -5.44
CA SER A 48 -8.83 -1.82 -5.45
C SER A 48 -7.67 -1.62 -4.48
N TYR A 49 -7.80 -2.14 -3.25
CA TYR A 49 -6.73 -2.12 -2.26
C TYR A 49 -5.46 -2.82 -2.77
N MET A 50 -5.60 -4.03 -3.33
CA MET A 50 -4.45 -4.75 -3.91
C MET A 50 -3.77 -3.99 -5.05
N MET A 51 -4.52 -3.33 -5.92
CA MET A 51 -3.93 -2.53 -7.01
C MET A 51 -3.20 -1.27 -6.54
N MET A 52 -3.60 -0.71 -5.39
CA MET A 52 -3.00 0.49 -4.80
C MET A 52 -1.78 0.15 -3.94
N ARG A 53 -1.96 -0.74 -2.95
CA ARG A 53 -0.93 -1.12 -1.96
C ARG A 53 0.12 -2.07 -2.53
N ALA A 54 -0.30 -2.96 -3.43
CA ALA A 54 0.46 -4.13 -3.86
C ALA A 54 0.36 -4.30 -5.40
N ALA A 55 0.18 -5.55 -5.85
CA ALA A 55 -0.13 -5.92 -7.22
C ALA A 55 -1.00 -7.19 -7.23
N LEU A 56 -1.72 -7.39 -8.34
CA LEU A 56 -2.52 -8.61 -8.59
C LEU A 56 -1.67 -9.79 -9.10
N ASP A 57 -0.37 -9.58 -9.31
CA ASP A 57 0.62 -10.59 -9.67
C ASP A 57 1.82 -10.55 -8.70
N GLU A 58 2.80 -11.41 -8.92
CA GLU A 58 3.92 -11.64 -7.99
C GLU A 58 5.09 -10.64 -8.12
N ARG A 59 4.90 -9.53 -8.84
CA ARG A 59 5.97 -8.54 -9.04
C ARG A 59 6.42 -7.91 -7.73
N LEU A 60 7.68 -7.44 -7.69
CA LEU A 60 8.14 -6.58 -6.61
C LEU A 60 7.42 -5.23 -6.67
N VAL A 61 6.89 -4.80 -5.53
CA VAL A 61 6.27 -3.50 -5.33
C VAL A 61 7.17 -2.69 -4.42
N ILE A 62 7.61 -1.53 -4.93
CA ILE A 62 8.34 -0.54 -4.15
C ILE A 62 7.39 0.61 -3.84
N GLY A 63 7.37 1.01 -2.58
CA GLY A 63 6.72 2.25 -2.14
C GLY A 63 7.65 3.06 -1.26
N TYR A 64 7.37 4.34 -1.08
CA TYR A 64 8.08 5.16 -0.10
C TYR A 64 7.17 6.20 0.54
N VAL A 65 7.59 6.65 1.70
CA VAL A 65 7.09 7.83 2.40
C VAL A 65 8.30 8.68 2.77
N SER A 66 8.19 9.98 2.54
CA SER A 66 9.13 11.01 2.96
C SER A 66 8.41 12.00 3.86
N GLY A 67 8.96 12.30 5.02
CA GLY A 67 8.29 13.10 6.02
C GLY A 67 9.20 13.53 7.16
N SER A 68 8.58 13.92 8.27
CA SER A 68 9.26 14.42 9.47
C SER A 68 8.59 13.91 10.74
N TYR A 69 9.40 13.68 11.77
CA TYR A 69 8.99 13.37 13.12
C TYR A 69 8.94 14.63 13.98
N PHE A 70 7.97 14.66 14.86
CA PHE A 70 7.73 15.70 15.84
C PHE A 70 7.49 15.08 17.20
N GLY A 71 7.98 15.74 18.23
CA GLY A 71 7.53 15.51 19.59
C GLY A 71 6.27 16.33 19.87
N VAL A 72 5.34 15.75 20.61
CA VAL A 72 4.07 16.40 20.99
C VAL A 72 3.95 16.39 22.50
N VAL A 73 3.91 17.58 23.09
CA VAL A 73 3.67 17.78 24.53
C VAL A 73 2.49 18.75 24.66
N GLY A 74 1.41 18.30 25.28
CA GLY A 74 0.15 19.06 25.26
C GLY A 74 -0.36 19.25 23.83
N ALA A 75 -0.56 20.50 23.43
CA ALA A 75 -1.00 20.88 22.07
C ALA A 75 0.14 21.49 21.23
N GLU A 76 1.39 21.31 21.65
CA GLU A 76 2.57 21.87 20.96
C GLU A 76 3.34 20.79 20.22
N VAL A 77 3.79 21.14 19.02
CA VAL A 77 4.54 20.27 18.12
C VAL A 77 5.97 20.80 18.02
N THR A 78 6.96 19.96 18.33
CA THR A 78 8.39 20.27 18.25
C THR A 78 9.04 19.43 17.15
N PRO A 79 9.61 20.03 16.08
CA PRO A 79 10.33 19.28 15.05
C PRO A 79 11.56 18.55 15.62
N LEU A 80 11.81 17.33 15.16
CA LEU A 80 12.93 16.52 15.63
C LEU A 80 13.89 16.12 14.51
N TRP A 81 13.45 15.24 13.61
CA TRP A 81 14.24 14.73 12.49
C TRP A 81 13.35 14.40 11.31
N ASP A 82 13.95 14.33 10.14
CA ASP A 82 13.28 13.85 8.94
C ASP A 82 13.33 12.32 8.85
N VAL A 83 12.40 11.74 8.08
CA VAL A 83 12.37 10.31 7.79
C VAL A 83 12.10 10.08 6.31
N VAL A 84 12.80 9.11 5.74
CA VAL A 84 12.35 8.44 4.52
C VAL A 84 12.33 6.94 4.76
N GLY A 85 11.14 6.34 4.63
CA GLY A 85 10.92 4.90 4.65
C GLY A 85 10.61 4.41 3.26
N ALA A 86 11.31 3.37 2.80
CA ALA A 86 11.01 2.66 1.57
C ALA A 86 10.57 1.24 1.88
N THR A 87 9.43 0.82 1.33
CA THR A 87 8.86 -0.51 1.50
C THR A 87 9.01 -1.34 0.23
N PHE A 88 9.20 -2.63 0.42
CA PHE A 88 9.42 -3.62 -0.63
C PHE A 88 8.50 -4.79 -0.35
N ALA A 89 7.62 -5.15 -1.29
CA ALA A 89 6.68 -6.24 -1.07
C ALA A 89 6.41 -7.09 -2.31
N ARG A 90 6.16 -8.38 -2.09
CA ARG A 90 5.61 -9.32 -3.10
C ARG A 90 4.40 -10.03 -2.52
N TYR A 91 3.44 -10.34 -3.39
CA TYR A 91 2.20 -11.00 -3.01
C TYR A 91 1.87 -12.15 -3.96
N ARG A 92 1.47 -13.30 -3.42
CA ARG A 92 1.02 -14.48 -4.17
C ARG A 92 -0.44 -14.73 -3.91
N LYS A 93 -1.23 -14.87 -4.97
CA LYS A 93 -2.66 -15.11 -4.85
C LYS A 93 -2.93 -16.52 -4.32
N ARG A 94 -3.85 -16.63 -3.35
CA ARG A 94 -4.34 -17.89 -2.80
C ARG A 94 -5.57 -18.40 -3.58
N PRO A 95 -5.85 -19.71 -3.57
CA PRO A 95 -7.06 -20.28 -4.19
C PRO A 95 -8.36 -19.69 -3.65
N ASN A 96 -8.39 -19.29 -2.37
CA ASN A 96 -9.55 -18.66 -1.72
C ASN A 96 -9.74 -17.17 -2.09
N GLY A 97 -8.89 -16.62 -2.96
CA GLY A 97 -8.94 -15.22 -3.38
C GLY A 97 -8.12 -14.24 -2.56
N GLY A 98 -7.57 -14.64 -1.41
CA GLY A 98 -6.65 -13.83 -0.61
C GLY A 98 -5.24 -13.78 -1.20
N TYR A 99 -4.29 -13.18 -0.47
CA TYR A 99 -2.88 -13.13 -0.85
C TYR A 99 -1.94 -13.44 0.31
N ASP A 100 -0.91 -14.23 0.04
CA ASP A 100 0.29 -14.34 0.88
C ASP A 100 1.26 -13.24 0.51
N GLY A 101 1.71 -12.45 1.49
CA GLY A 101 2.64 -11.36 1.29
C GLY A 101 3.96 -11.56 2.03
N VAL A 102 5.04 -11.09 1.43
CA VAL A 102 6.32 -10.83 2.11
C VAL A 102 6.63 -9.35 1.94
N THR A 103 6.88 -8.67 3.05
CA THR A 103 7.17 -7.22 3.07
C THR A 103 8.43 -6.93 3.88
N GLY A 104 9.20 -5.94 3.43
CA GLY A 104 10.36 -5.40 4.13
C GLY A 104 10.40 -3.88 4.02
N GLU A 105 11.14 -3.24 4.91
CA GLU A 105 11.29 -1.79 4.93
C GLU A 105 12.75 -1.43 5.23
N ILE A 106 13.24 -0.39 4.55
CA ILE A 106 14.47 0.31 4.91
C ILE A 106 14.09 1.77 5.16
N ALA A 107 14.26 2.24 6.39
CA ALA A 107 13.93 3.59 6.80
C ALA A 107 15.12 4.30 7.42
N HIS A 108 15.38 5.52 6.96
CA HIS A 108 16.45 6.38 7.47
C HIS A 108 15.86 7.56 8.21
N PHE A 109 16.35 7.81 9.43
CA PHE A 109 16.19 9.12 10.06
C PHE A 109 17.32 10.03 9.61
N LEU A 110 16.97 11.28 9.33
CA LEU A 110 17.80 12.23 8.62
C LEU A 110 17.83 13.53 9.42
N ASP A 111 19.01 14.12 9.53
CA ASP A 111 19.14 15.47 10.05
C ASP A 111 18.39 16.44 9.13
N PRO A 112 17.49 17.29 9.65
CA PRO A 112 16.61 18.11 8.81
C PRO A 112 17.34 19.28 8.14
N GLY A 113 18.52 19.68 8.64
CA GLY A 113 19.32 20.77 8.05
C GLY A 113 20.23 20.30 6.92
N THR A 114 20.82 19.12 7.08
CA THR A 114 21.80 18.54 6.14
C THR A 114 21.22 17.47 5.23
N GLY A 115 20.11 16.84 5.62
CA GLY A 115 19.53 15.70 4.94
C GLY A 115 20.30 14.39 5.11
N GLU A 116 21.30 14.34 6.00
CA GLU A 116 22.15 13.17 6.20
C GLU A 116 21.63 12.21 7.27
N ALA A 117 21.78 10.91 7.05
CA ALA A 117 21.52 9.88 8.05
C ALA A 117 22.67 9.80 9.07
N ALA A 118 22.84 10.83 9.88
CA ALA A 118 23.97 10.97 10.81
C ALA A 118 23.98 9.92 11.94
N GLY A 119 22.87 9.21 12.16
CA GLY A 119 22.71 8.22 13.22
C GLY A 119 22.64 8.82 14.63
N ARG A 120 22.77 10.14 14.76
CA ARG A 120 22.67 10.88 16.03
C ARG A 120 21.86 12.16 15.87
N PHE A 121 21.08 12.50 16.89
CA PHE A 121 20.15 13.63 16.89
C PHE A 121 20.16 14.34 18.24
N LEU A 122 20.01 15.66 18.25
CA LEU A 122 19.83 16.42 19.49
C LEU A 122 18.37 16.27 19.97
N ASN A 123 18.16 15.90 21.22
CA ASN A 123 16.85 15.92 21.85
C ASN A 123 16.55 17.33 22.36
N PRO A 124 15.55 18.06 21.80
CA PRO A 124 15.24 19.40 22.27
C PRO A 124 14.63 19.43 23.68
N TYR A 125 14.09 18.32 24.18
CA TYR A 125 13.47 18.25 25.51
C TYR A 125 14.50 18.05 26.64
N THR A 126 15.62 17.39 26.33
CA THR A 126 16.64 17.06 27.35
C THR A 126 17.99 17.74 27.09
N GLY A 127 18.19 18.32 25.91
CA GLY A 127 19.47 18.89 25.47
C GLY A 127 20.56 17.84 25.21
N LYS A 128 20.24 16.55 25.28
CA LYS A 128 21.20 15.45 25.11
C LYS A 128 21.23 14.98 23.66
N TRP A 129 22.41 14.53 23.22
CA TRP A 129 22.55 13.79 21.97
C TRP A 129 22.07 12.36 22.15
N MET A 130 21.25 11.90 21.21
CA MET A 130 20.70 10.55 21.13
C MET A 130 21.30 9.83 19.93
N THR A 131 21.47 8.51 20.03
CA THR A 131 21.91 7.67 18.90
C THR A 131 20.77 6.75 18.51
N ASP A 132 20.46 6.69 17.22
CA ASP A 132 19.47 5.75 16.69
C ASP A 132 20.08 4.34 16.67
N PRO A 133 19.57 3.38 17.48
CA PRO A 133 20.14 2.04 17.57
C PRO A 133 19.66 1.12 16.45
N ARG A 134 18.80 1.60 15.54
CA ARG A 134 18.15 0.73 14.56
C ARG A 134 19.15 0.17 13.56
N ASN A 135 19.15 -1.15 13.50
CA ASN A 135 19.64 -1.92 12.36
C ASN A 135 18.47 -2.31 11.47
N ASN A 136 18.76 -2.85 10.28
CA ASN A 136 17.73 -3.27 9.34
C ASN A 136 16.77 -4.28 9.99
N LEU A 137 15.46 -4.06 9.85
CA LEU A 137 14.46 -5.02 10.31
C LEU A 137 14.36 -6.17 9.31
N PRO A 138 14.28 -7.42 9.76
CA PRO A 138 14.06 -8.54 8.85
C PRO A 138 12.71 -8.40 8.15
N PRO A 139 12.57 -8.92 6.91
CA PRO A 139 11.29 -8.99 6.24
C PRO A 139 10.28 -9.80 7.06
N SER A 140 9.00 -9.58 6.82
CA SER A 140 7.89 -10.23 7.52
C SER A 140 6.90 -10.86 6.55
N ARG A 141 6.30 -11.97 6.96
CA ARG A 141 5.16 -12.58 6.25
C ARG A 141 3.86 -11.98 6.74
N LEU A 142 2.89 -11.91 5.85
CA LEU A 142 1.51 -11.58 6.17
C LEU A 142 0.55 -12.34 5.25
N THR A 143 -0.69 -12.48 5.67
CA THR A 143 -1.80 -12.92 4.83
C THR A 143 -2.80 -11.79 4.74
N LEU A 144 -3.24 -11.44 3.54
CA LEU A 144 -4.39 -10.58 3.33
C LEU A 144 -5.58 -11.42 2.85
N LEU A 145 -6.65 -11.44 3.65
CA LEU A 145 -7.87 -12.17 3.35
C LEU A 145 -8.78 -11.35 2.42
N PRO A 146 -9.66 -12.00 1.60
CA PRO A 146 -10.62 -11.29 0.74
C PRO A 146 -11.54 -10.32 1.50
N THR A 147 -11.70 -10.53 2.81
CA THR A 147 -12.43 -9.68 3.75
C THR A 147 -11.70 -8.39 4.12
N LEU A 148 -10.49 -8.14 3.58
CA LEU A 148 -9.56 -7.07 3.96
C LEU A 148 -8.97 -7.22 5.38
N GLU A 149 -9.09 -8.41 5.98
CA GLU A 149 -8.41 -8.73 7.22
C GLU A 149 -6.95 -9.10 6.95
N LEU A 150 -6.05 -8.61 7.83
CA LEU A 150 -4.62 -8.86 7.77
C LEU A 150 -4.21 -9.79 8.90
N GLU A 151 -3.59 -10.92 8.55
CA GLU A 151 -3.02 -11.86 9.51
C GLU A 151 -1.50 -11.80 9.48
N VAL A 152 -0.87 -11.75 10.65
CA VAL A 152 0.59 -11.76 10.80
C VAL A 152 0.98 -13.03 11.58
N PRO A 153 1.49 -14.08 10.91
CA PRO A 153 1.61 -15.44 11.49
C PRO A 153 2.67 -15.60 12.58
N LYS A 154 3.47 -14.57 12.89
CA LYS A 154 4.58 -14.62 13.86
C LYS A 154 4.73 -13.33 14.66
N LEU A 155 3.67 -12.93 15.36
CA LEU A 155 3.79 -11.85 16.35
C LEU A 155 4.55 -12.34 17.58
N LEU A 156 5.35 -11.47 18.18
CA LEU A 156 6.00 -11.77 19.46
C LEU A 156 4.91 -12.04 20.52
N PRO A 157 5.07 -13.05 21.41
CA PRO A 157 4.10 -13.32 22.46
C PRO A 157 3.78 -12.07 23.29
N GLY A 158 2.50 -11.78 23.49
CA GLY A 158 2.04 -10.57 24.20
C GLY A 158 1.91 -9.31 23.32
N THR A 159 2.26 -9.39 22.03
CA THR A 159 2.00 -8.30 21.08
C THR A 159 0.51 -8.15 20.84
N ARG A 160 0.01 -6.93 21.04
CA ARG A 160 -1.32 -6.54 20.56
C ARG A 160 -1.18 -6.05 19.12
N PHE A 161 -2.04 -6.53 18.24
CA PHE A 161 -2.08 -6.12 16.85
C PHE A 161 -3.53 -5.93 16.42
N ASP A 162 -3.84 -4.75 15.91
CA ASP A 162 -5.11 -4.39 15.31
C ASP A 162 -4.82 -3.68 13.99
N HIS A 163 -5.47 -4.13 12.92
CA HIS A 163 -5.32 -3.53 11.60
C HIS A 163 -6.66 -3.47 10.90
N VAL A 164 -7.00 -2.27 10.43
CA VAL A 164 -8.27 -2.01 9.76
C VAL A 164 -8.01 -1.30 8.44
N ILE A 165 -8.43 -1.94 7.35
CA ILE A 165 -8.55 -1.26 6.05
C ILE A 165 -9.97 -0.71 5.96
N LYS A 166 -10.09 0.62 5.95
CA LYS A 166 -11.38 1.29 5.87
C LYS A 166 -12.04 1.05 4.51
N VAL A 167 -13.37 1.20 4.50
CA VAL A 167 -14.14 1.23 3.25
C VAL A 167 -13.58 2.31 2.33
N PRO A 168 -13.35 2.04 1.03
CA PRO A 168 -12.87 3.05 0.11
C PRO A 168 -13.84 4.22 0.00
N GLU A 169 -13.29 5.43 0.01
CA GLU A 169 -14.03 6.66 -0.20
C GLU A 169 -13.83 7.12 -1.64
N VAL A 170 -14.91 7.19 -2.42
CA VAL A 170 -14.89 7.72 -3.79
C VAL A 170 -15.38 9.17 -3.76
N ARG A 171 -14.56 10.11 -4.24
CA ARG A 171 -14.94 11.53 -4.35
C ARG A 171 -14.62 12.01 -5.76
N GLY A 172 -15.66 12.17 -6.58
CA GLY A 172 -15.48 12.44 -8.00
C GLY A 172 -14.71 11.32 -8.69
N ASP A 173 -13.63 11.68 -9.38
CA ASP A 173 -12.80 10.75 -10.15
C ASP A 173 -11.74 10.02 -9.33
N ASP A 174 -11.71 10.23 -8.02
CA ASP A 174 -10.63 9.80 -7.14
C ASP A 174 -11.16 8.84 -6.07
N THR A 175 -10.34 7.84 -5.74
CA THR A 175 -10.61 6.84 -4.70
C THR A 175 -9.51 6.90 -3.65
N TRP A 176 -9.92 6.95 -2.38
CA TRP A 176 -9.05 6.87 -1.22
C TRP A 176 -9.32 5.61 -0.41
N ILE A 177 -8.26 4.97 0.08
CA ILE A 177 -8.37 3.86 1.04
C ILE A 177 -7.41 4.14 2.18
N THR A 178 -7.93 4.22 3.40
CA THR A 178 -7.11 4.40 4.59
C THR A 178 -6.98 3.10 5.35
N GLU A 179 -5.76 2.68 5.62
CA GLU A 179 -5.43 1.63 6.57
C GLU A 179 -5.01 2.24 7.90
N VAL A 180 -5.40 1.62 9.00
CA VAL A 180 -5.04 2.00 10.36
C VAL A 180 -4.45 0.78 11.04
N THR A 181 -3.21 0.91 11.52
CA THR A 181 -2.52 -0.15 12.24
C THR A 181 -2.26 0.32 13.67
N ARG A 182 -2.51 -0.55 14.65
CA ARG A 182 -2.16 -0.34 16.05
C ARG A 182 -1.40 -1.55 16.56
N VAL A 183 -0.22 -1.30 17.10
CA VAL A 183 0.68 -2.31 17.65
C VAL A 183 1.04 -1.92 19.07
N GLY A 184 0.83 -2.85 20.01
CA GLY A 184 1.33 -2.75 21.37
C GLY A 184 2.37 -3.83 21.59
N MET A 185 3.63 -3.45 21.71
CA MET A 185 4.72 -4.37 22.01
C MET A 185 4.89 -4.50 23.53
N PRO A 186 4.97 -5.75 24.05
CA PRO A 186 5.23 -5.97 25.46
C PRO A 186 6.68 -5.57 25.80
N ALA A 187 6.91 -5.24 27.06
CA ALA A 187 8.24 -4.99 27.59
C ALA A 187 8.46 -5.84 28.87
N PRO A 188 9.73 -6.09 29.27
CA PRO A 188 10.03 -6.78 30.52
C PRO A 188 9.34 -6.14 31.75
N PRO A 189 9.10 -6.92 32.82
CA PRO A 189 8.53 -6.38 34.06
C PRO A 189 9.30 -5.16 34.56
N GLY A 190 8.58 -4.10 34.94
CA GLY A 190 9.17 -2.84 35.41
C GLY A 190 9.57 -1.85 34.31
N THR A 191 9.39 -2.20 33.03
CA THR A 191 9.55 -1.27 31.90
C THR A 191 8.22 -1.03 31.19
N PRO A 192 7.91 0.21 30.76
CA PRO A 192 6.70 0.47 29.99
C PRO A 192 6.77 -0.26 28.64
N GLY A 193 5.64 -0.83 28.22
CA GLY A 193 5.47 -1.32 26.86
C GLY A 193 5.64 -0.21 25.83
N PHE A 194 5.72 -0.57 24.55
CA PHE A 194 5.85 0.39 23.46
C PHE A 194 4.65 0.28 22.53
N ASN A 195 3.96 1.39 22.32
CA ASN A 195 2.78 1.46 21.45
C ASN A 195 3.09 2.29 20.21
N TYR A 196 2.61 1.77 19.08
CA TYR A 196 2.74 2.37 17.77
C TYR A 196 1.39 2.32 17.07
N SER A 197 0.91 3.47 16.62
CA SER A 197 -0.29 3.58 15.79
C SER A 197 0.04 4.35 14.53
N GLU A 198 -0.44 3.89 13.38
CA GLU A 198 -0.28 4.61 12.12
C GLU A 198 -1.55 4.59 11.29
N MET A 199 -1.64 5.58 10.42
CA MET A 199 -2.64 5.72 9.40
C MET A 199 -1.93 5.96 8.07
N VAL A 200 -2.18 5.09 7.11
CA VAL A 200 -1.70 5.23 5.74
C VAL A 200 -2.92 5.40 4.86
N THR A 201 -3.01 6.54 4.17
CA THR A 201 -4.05 6.77 3.17
C THR A 201 -3.44 6.60 1.80
N LEU A 202 -4.05 5.75 1.00
CA LEU A 202 -3.73 5.48 -0.39
C LEU A 202 -4.69 6.27 -1.27
N HIS A 203 -4.22 6.79 -2.39
CA HIS A 203 -5.01 7.53 -3.37
C HIS A 203 -4.67 7.09 -4.80
N ALA A 204 -5.71 6.89 -5.61
CA ALA A 204 -5.60 6.59 -7.03
C ALA A 204 -6.82 7.11 -7.80
N ARG A 205 -6.69 7.23 -9.12
CA ARG A 205 -7.82 7.54 -10.01
C ARG A 205 -8.77 6.36 -10.08
N THR A 206 -10.07 6.60 -9.93
CA THR A 206 -11.12 5.58 -10.00
C THR A 206 -11.11 4.86 -11.36
N ALA A 207 -10.84 5.58 -12.45
CA ALA A 207 -10.73 5.01 -13.79
C ALA A 207 -9.57 4.00 -13.91
N ASP A 208 -8.45 4.24 -13.24
CA ASP A 208 -7.32 3.29 -13.24
C ASP A 208 -7.67 2.00 -12.50
N LEU A 209 -8.45 2.09 -11.42
CA LEU A 209 -8.91 0.93 -10.66
C LEU A 209 -9.89 0.05 -11.45
N GLN A 210 -10.55 0.58 -12.48
CA GLN A 210 -11.44 -0.19 -13.37
C GLN A 210 -10.69 -1.01 -14.42
N ARG A 211 -9.42 -0.71 -14.65
CA ARG A 211 -8.60 -1.34 -15.70
C ARG A 211 -8.35 -2.80 -15.39
N THR A 212 -8.49 -3.65 -16.41
CA THR A 212 -8.25 -5.11 -16.32
C THR A 212 -6.98 -5.55 -17.03
N ASP A 213 -6.30 -4.65 -17.72
CA ASP A 213 -5.04 -4.85 -18.44
C ASP A 213 -3.80 -4.59 -17.57
N VAL A 214 -3.97 -4.14 -16.33
CA VAL A 214 -2.88 -3.86 -15.39
C VAL A 214 -3.07 -4.60 -14.08
N ALA A 215 -1.97 -5.02 -13.48
CA ALA A 215 -1.94 -5.68 -12.18
C ALA A 215 -1.93 -4.68 -11.00
N ARG A 216 -1.59 -3.41 -11.26
CA ARG A 216 -1.54 -2.35 -10.23
C ARG A 216 -1.70 -0.98 -10.87
N VAL A 217 -1.90 0.04 -10.05
CA VAL A 217 -2.01 1.44 -10.47
C VAL A 217 -0.93 2.30 -9.81
N PRO A 218 -0.57 3.46 -10.40
CA PRO A 218 0.11 4.51 -9.66
C PRO A 218 -0.72 4.90 -8.44
N CYS A 219 -0.08 5.00 -7.28
CA CYS A 219 -0.77 5.32 -6.04
C CYS A 219 0.02 6.38 -5.27
N LEU A 220 -0.64 7.48 -4.92
CA LEU A 220 -0.11 8.42 -3.95
C LEU A 220 -0.41 7.90 -2.54
N THR A 221 0.42 8.28 -1.58
CA THR A 221 0.17 7.95 -0.18
C THR A 221 0.47 9.11 0.75
N SER A 222 -0.33 9.24 1.80
CA SER A 222 -0.03 10.05 2.98
C SER A 222 0.07 9.15 4.20
N PHE A 223 0.99 9.50 5.09
CA PHE A 223 1.28 8.76 6.30
C PHE A 223 1.16 9.68 7.51
N THR A 224 0.55 9.17 8.56
CA THR A 224 0.58 9.78 9.89
C THR A 224 0.78 8.68 10.92
N ASN A 225 1.60 8.92 11.95
CA ASN A 225 1.64 8.04 13.10
C ASN A 225 1.47 8.79 14.42
N VAL A 226 1.15 8.03 15.45
CA VAL A 226 1.20 8.42 16.86
C VAL A 226 1.89 7.26 17.56
N VAL A 227 3.03 7.54 18.16
CA VAL A 227 3.90 6.52 18.73
C VAL A 227 4.50 7.01 20.02
N ASP A 228 4.67 6.13 21.00
CA ASP A 228 5.37 6.45 22.23
C ASP A 228 6.77 7.03 21.93
N TRP A 229 7.33 7.80 22.87
CA TRP A 229 8.73 8.21 22.79
C TRP A 229 9.60 6.99 22.51
N ARG A 230 10.52 7.11 21.54
CA ARG A 230 11.40 5.98 21.23
C ARG A 230 12.25 5.66 22.47
N PRO A 231 12.49 4.37 22.79
CA PRO A 231 13.23 3.99 24.00
C PRO A 231 14.62 4.62 24.11
N TRP A 232 15.27 4.87 22.96
CA TRP A 232 16.60 5.48 22.89
C TRP A 232 16.61 7.00 23.07
N MET A 233 15.45 7.63 23.28
CA MET A 233 15.35 9.08 23.46
C MET A 233 15.58 9.59 24.87
N ASP A 234 15.70 8.70 25.86
CA ASP A 234 15.81 9.06 27.28
C ASP A 234 14.61 9.91 27.77
N MET A 235 13.40 9.54 27.35
CA MET A 235 12.15 10.26 27.63
C MET A 235 11.24 9.52 28.61
N ALA A 236 11.79 8.59 29.40
CA ALA A 236 11.01 7.83 30.37
C ALA A 236 10.35 8.76 31.39
N GLY A 237 9.03 8.65 31.55
CA GLY A 237 8.24 9.52 32.44
C GLY A 237 7.99 10.94 31.92
N HIS A 238 8.58 11.33 30.78
CA HIS A 238 8.28 12.62 30.17
C HIS A 238 6.89 12.58 29.52
N PRO A 239 6.03 13.59 29.74
CA PRO A 239 4.72 13.63 29.10
C PRO A 239 4.85 13.69 27.57
N GLY A 240 3.80 13.27 26.88
CA GLY A 240 3.72 13.38 25.42
C GLY A 240 4.08 12.11 24.67
N HIS A 241 4.26 12.26 23.37
CA HIS A 241 4.53 11.19 22.43
C HIS A 241 5.15 11.77 21.15
N LEU A 242 5.44 10.91 20.19
CA LEU A 242 5.86 11.29 18.85
C LEU A 242 4.70 11.21 17.86
N THR A 243 4.68 12.13 16.91
CA THR A 243 3.92 11.99 15.67
C THR A 243 4.83 12.22 14.49
N ALA A 244 4.54 11.56 13.38
CA ALA A 244 5.18 11.84 12.11
C ALA A 244 4.10 12.06 11.07
N ILE A 245 4.39 12.96 10.13
CA ILE A 245 3.60 13.14 8.92
C ILE A 245 4.51 12.96 7.71
N GLY A 246 3.97 12.36 6.66
CA GLY A 246 4.73 12.14 5.44
C GLY A 246 3.84 11.92 4.24
N SER A 247 4.45 11.99 3.07
CA SER A 247 3.81 11.69 1.80
C SER A 247 4.75 10.91 0.89
N GLY A 248 4.19 10.20 -0.07
CA GLY A 248 4.97 9.46 -1.04
C GLY A 248 4.11 8.69 -2.01
N ARG A 249 4.65 7.58 -2.52
CA ARG A 249 4.08 6.85 -3.65
C ARG A 249 4.31 5.35 -3.54
N TYR A 250 3.39 4.56 -4.07
CA TYR A 250 3.56 3.12 -4.33
C TYR A 250 3.64 2.85 -5.83
N GLY A 251 4.35 1.78 -6.20
CA GLY A 251 4.51 1.36 -7.58
C GLY A 251 5.60 2.11 -8.30
N VAL A 252 6.61 2.51 -7.55
CA VAL A 252 7.76 3.23 -8.06
C VAL A 252 8.92 2.27 -8.36
N THR A 253 9.96 2.77 -8.99
CA THR A 253 11.23 2.08 -9.17
C THR A 253 12.28 2.64 -8.20
N LEU A 254 13.43 1.96 -8.05
CA LEU A 254 14.54 2.49 -7.24
C LEU A 254 14.99 3.90 -7.67
N LYS A 255 14.83 4.25 -8.95
CA LYS A 255 15.21 5.57 -9.49
C LYS A 255 14.30 6.71 -9.03
N ASP A 256 13.09 6.37 -8.59
CA ASP A 256 12.09 7.32 -8.12
C ASP A 256 12.19 7.55 -6.60
N LEU A 257 13.03 6.79 -5.90
CA LEU A 257 13.22 6.96 -4.46
C LEU A 257 13.99 8.25 -4.16
N PRO A 258 13.68 8.96 -3.05
CA PRO A 258 14.38 10.20 -2.72
C PRO A 258 15.89 10.02 -2.61
N ASP A 259 16.66 10.93 -3.20
CA ASP A 259 18.14 10.87 -3.20
C ASP A 259 18.73 10.69 -1.80
N ARG A 260 18.17 11.40 -0.81
CA ARG A 260 18.58 11.29 0.60
C ARG A 260 18.47 9.87 1.15
N TRP A 261 17.46 9.11 0.73
CA TRP A 261 17.33 7.69 1.07
C TRP A 261 18.33 6.83 0.31
N THR A 262 18.54 7.08 -0.98
CA THR A 262 19.46 6.31 -1.82
C THR A 262 20.91 6.48 -1.36
N VAL A 263 21.30 7.70 -1.00
CA VAL A 263 22.62 8.02 -0.43
C VAL A 263 22.83 7.32 0.92
N ALA A 264 21.86 7.41 1.82
CA ALA A 264 21.94 6.74 3.12
C ALA A 264 21.99 5.21 2.98
N THR A 265 21.14 4.63 2.12
CA THR A 265 21.11 3.19 1.85
C THR A 265 22.40 2.72 1.20
N ARG A 266 23.01 3.48 0.29
CA ARG A 266 24.31 3.11 -0.30
C ARG A 266 25.43 3.01 0.73
N LYS A 267 25.40 3.87 1.77
CA LYS A 267 26.38 3.84 2.87
C LYS A 267 26.19 2.62 3.77
N GLN A 268 24.94 2.24 4.07
CA GLN A 268 24.63 1.19 5.06
C GLN A 268 24.44 -0.21 4.44
N PHE A 269 23.78 -0.28 3.28
CA PHE A 269 23.36 -1.51 2.61
C PHE A 269 23.64 -1.43 1.09
N PRO A 270 24.90 -1.25 0.65
CA PRO A 270 25.21 -1.02 -0.77
C PRO A 270 24.68 -2.12 -1.70
N ALA A 271 24.84 -3.39 -1.31
CA ALA A 271 24.40 -4.55 -2.10
C ALA A 271 22.88 -4.59 -2.31
N PHE A 272 22.09 -3.97 -1.43
CA PHE A 272 20.63 -3.91 -1.57
C PHE A 272 20.20 -3.10 -2.81
N LEU A 273 20.97 -2.07 -3.19
CA LEU A 273 20.62 -1.22 -4.33
C LEU A 273 20.79 -1.94 -5.68
N ASP A 274 21.59 -3.00 -5.71
CA ASP A 274 21.80 -3.82 -6.91
C ASP A 274 20.69 -4.87 -7.08
N ASP A 275 20.20 -5.43 -5.96
CA ASP A 275 19.07 -6.36 -5.94
C ASP A 275 18.14 -6.10 -4.73
N PRO A 276 17.11 -5.25 -4.90
CA PRO A 276 16.15 -5.00 -3.82
C PRO A 276 15.25 -6.21 -3.53
N GLY A 277 15.16 -7.18 -4.46
CA GLY A 277 14.39 -8.41 -4.28
C GLY A 277 15.01 -9.34 -3.24
N ALA A 278 16.33 -9.33 -3.13
CA ALA A 278 17.09 -10.14 -2.17
C ALA A 278 16.68 -9.93 -0.71
N LEU A 279 16.11 -8.76 -0.36
CA LEU A 279 15.55 -8.53 0.98
C LEU A 279 14.39 -9.47 1.30
N LEU A 280 13.59 -9.86 0.30
CA LEU A 280 12.38 -10.66 0.49
C LEU A 280 12.62 -12.15 0.26
N ASP A 281 13.62 -12.50 -0.57
CA ASP A 281 13.89 -13.87 -1.03
C ASP A 281 13.96 -14.94 0.09
N PRO A 282 14.57 -14.68 1.27
CA PRO A 282 14.60 -15.68 2.36
C PRO A 282 13.22 -16.14 2.83
N LEU A 283 12.21 -15.28 2.71
CA LEU A 283 10.82 -15.61 3.06
C LEU A 283 9.94 -15.84 1.84
N TRP A 284 10.34 -15.37 0.67
CA TRP A 284 9.54 -15.52 -0.54
C TRP A 284 9.72 -16.90 -1.19
N ASN A 285 10.95 -17.43 -1.15
CA ASN A 285 11.32 -18.69 -1.79
C ASN A 285 11.28 -19.90 -0.85
N GLY A 286 11.28 -19.67 0.47
CA GLY A 286 11.11 -20.70 1.50
C GLY A 286 9.66 -20.94 1.85
#